data_AF-A0A6H2CY23-F1
#
_entry.id   AF-A0A6H2CY23-F1
#
_cell.length_a   1.000
_cell.length_b   1.000
_cell.length_c   1.000
_cell.angle_alpha   90.00
_cell.angle_beta   90.00
_cell.angle_gamma   90.00
#
_symmetry.space_group_name_H-M   'P 1'
#
loop_
_entity.id
_entity.type
_entity.pdbx_description
1 polymer ?
#
loop_
_entity_poly.entity_id
_entity_poly.type
_entity_poly.pdbx_seq_one_letter_code
_entity_poly.pdbx_strand_id
1 'polypeptide(L)' 'MKGYEKRRAVSAADIETERVFDEFDATKSERGIRHEENDRASKIARLKEEVRSGKYRADVHDIARLLTSAMDPTL' A
#
# COMPACT_ATOMS: atom_id res chain seq x y z
N MET A 1 42.31 -26.08 30.47
CA MET A 1 41.50 -25.02 29.83
C MET A 1 40.06 -25.49 29.78
N LYS A 2 39.15 -24.80 30.49
CA LYS A 2 37.73 -25.17 30.65
C LYS A 2 36.92 -24.74 29.43
N GLY A 3 36.11 -25.65 28.89
CA GLY A 3 35.08 -25.35 27.88
C GLY A 3 33.91 -24.62 28.51
N TYR A 4 33.44 -23.56 27.85
CA TYR A 4 32.28 -22.78 28.28
C TYR A 4 31.09 -23.07 27.37
N GLU A 5 30.06 -23.69 27.94
CA GLU A 5 28.72 -23.85 27.37
C GLU A 5 28.11 -22.46 27.08
N LYS A 6 27.81 -22.18 25.81
CA LYS A 6 26.93 -21.07 25.43
C LYS A 6 25.48 -21.45 25.71
N ARG A 7 24.97 -21.11 26.90
CA ARG A 7 23.53 -21.01 27.13
C ARG A 7 23.07 -19.64 26.67
N ARG A 8 22.35 -19.57 25.54
CA ARG A 8 21.59 -18.39 25.13
C ARG A 8 20.49 -18.15 26.15
N ALA A 9 20.70 -17.23 27.08
CA ALA A 9 19.63 -16.61 27.82
C ALA A 9 18.94 -15.63 26.88
N VAL A 10 17.80 -16.02 26.32
CA VAL A 10 16.88 -15.10 25.65
C VAL A 10 16.31 -14.21 26.76
N SER A 11 16.66 -12.93 26.76
CA SER A 11 16.26 -12.02 27.82
C SER A 11 14.83 -11.54 27.56
N ALA A 12 14.04 -11.38 28.62
CA ALA A 12 12.66 -10.90 28.51
C ALA A 12 12.55 -9.50 27.86
N ALA A 13 13.64 -8.72 27.84
CA ALA A 13 13.72 -7.42 27.19
C ALA A 13 13.73 -7.52 25.65
N ASP A 14 14.10 -8.66 25.09
CA ASP A 14 14.11 -8.89 23.63
C ASP A 14 12.68 -9.13 23.09
N ILE A 15 11.76 -9.58 23.94
CA ILE A 15 10.35 -9.87 23.55
C ILE A 15 9.48 -8.61 23.57
N GLU A 16 9.76 -7.66 24.46
CA GLU A 16 8.96 -6.43 24.59
C GLU A 16 9.21 -5.43 23.46
N THR A 17 10.41 -5.40 22.88
CA THR A 17 10.71 -4.47 21.78
C THR A 17 10.09 -4.92 20.46
N GLU A 18 10.09 -6.22 20.14
CA GLU A 18 9.52 -6.75 18.89
C GLU A 18 7.98 -6.57 18.81
N ARG A 19 7.25 -6.79 19.92
CA ARG A 19 5.79 -6.60 19.94
C ARG A 19 5.33 -5.16 19.72
N VAL A 20 6.13 -4.19 20.17
CA VAL A 20 5.81 -2.76 20.01
C VAL A 20 6.01 -2.31 18.56
N PHE A 21 6.95 -2.90 17.83
CA PHE A 21 7.15 -2.60 16.40
C PHE A 21 6.02 -3.15 15.53
N ASP A 22 5.55 -4.37 15.79
CA ASP A 22 4.43 -4.96 15.03
C ASP A 22 3.11 -4.16 15.20
N GLU A 23 2.82 -3.68 16.41
CA GLU A 23 1.63 -2.87 16.68
C GLU A 23 1.74 -1.45 16.08
N PHE A 24 2.94 -0.87 16.06
CA PHE A 24 3.19 0.43 15.43
C PHE A 24 3.10 0.37 13.89
N ASP A 25 3.57 -0.70 13.26
CA ASP A 25 3.44 -0.88 11.80
C ASP A 25 2.00 -1.22 11.38
N ALA A 26 1.26 -1.98 12.19
CA ALA A 26 -0.17 -2.25 11.94
C ALA A 26 -1.01 -0.96 11.92
N THR A 27 -0.73 -0.01 12.82
CA THR A 27 -1.45 1.29 12.86
C THR A 27 -1.02 2.25 11.74
N LYS A 28 0.19 2.12 11.20
CA LYS A 28 0.62 2.86 10.00
C LYS A 28 -0.03 2.34 8.73
N SER A 29 -0.20 1.02 8.62
CA SER A 29 -0.91 0.37 7.51
C SER A 29 -2.33 0.92 7.36
N GLU A 30 -3.13 0.95 8.43
CA GLU A 30 -4.51 1.45 8.37
C GLU A 30 -4.61 2.96 8.07
N ARG A 31 -3.69 3.77 8.61
CA ARG A 31 -3.62 5.20 8.29
C ARG A 31 -3.20 5.45 6.85
N GLY A 32 -2.26 4.67 6.33
CA GLY A 32 -1.83 4.73 4.93
C GLY A 32 -2.98 4.43 3.98
N ILE A 33 -3.73 3.35 4.22
CA ILE A 33 -4.89 2.96 3.42
C ILE A 33 -5.95 4.07 3.42
N ARG A 34 -6.29 4.63 4.59
CA ARG A 34 -7.28 5.73 4.67
C ARG A 34 -6.82 7.00 3.96
N HIS A 35 -5.52 7.31 4.00
CA HIS A 35 -4.95 8.42 3.23
C HIS A 35 -5.05 8.17 1.73
N GLU A 36 -4.72 6.97 1.27
CA GLU A 36 -4.84 6.57 -0.14
C GLU A 36 -6.30 6.59 -0.64
N GLU A 37 -7.25 6.17 0.18
CA GLU A 37 -8.69 6.22 -0.12
C GLU A 37 -9.19 7.67 -0.30
N ASN A 38 -8.79 8.56 0.61
CA ASN A 38 -9.15 9.99 0.53
C ASN A 38 -8.52 10.66 -0.69
N ASP A 39 -7.27 10.32 -1.00
CA ASP A 39 -6.58 10.82 -2.20
C ASP A 39 -7.25 10.30 -3.47
N ARG A 40 -7.67 9.04 -3.49
CA ARG A 40 -8.40 8.44 -4.60
C ARG A 40 -9.76 9.13 -4.79
N ALA A 41 -10.51 9.37 -3.71
CA ALA A 41 -11.80 10.05 -3.78
C ALA A 41 -11.65 11.47 -4.39
N SER A 42 -10.64 12.21 -3.94
CA SER A 42 -10.33 13.56 -4.43
C SER A 42 -9.94 13.55 -5.92
N LYS A 43 -9.08 12.62 -6.33
CA LYS A 43 -8.70 12.42 -7.74
C LYS A 43 -9.92 12.10 -8.62
N ILE A 44 -10.81 11.22 -8.15
CA ILE A 44 -12.04 10.86 -8.88
C ILE A 44 -12.97 12.07 -9.01
N ALA A 45 -13.13 12.87 -7.94
CA ALA A 45 -13.98 14.06 -7.98
C ALA A 45 -13.47 15.08 -9.01
N ARG A 46 -12.16 15.36 -9.00
CA ARG A 46 -11.52 16.22 -10.00
C ARG A 46 -11.68 15.69 -11.42
N LEU A 47 -11.43 14.39 -11.62
CA LEU A 47 -11.59 13.76 -12.93
C LEU A 47 -13.03 13.90 -13.46
N LYS A 48 -14.04 13.71 -12.60
CA LYS A 48 -15.45 13.90 -12.97
C LYS A 48 -15.74 15.34 -13.40
N GLU A 49 -15.15 16.33 -12.76
CA GLU A 49 -15.28 17.73 -13.13
C GLU A 49 -14.61 18.05 -14.48
N GLU A 50 -13.39 17.53 -14.70
CA GLU A 50 -12.67 17.69 -15.97
C GLU A 50 -13.47 17.07 -17.14
N VAL A 51 -14.11 15.92 -16.92
CA VAL A 51 -14.99 15.28 -17.92
C VAL A 51 -16.23 16.14 -18.18
N ARG A 52 -16.93 16.58 -17.13
CA ARG A 52 -18.16 17.41 -17.29
C ARG A 52 -17.88 18.75 -17.96
N SER A 53 -16.73 19.35 -17.69
CA SER A 53 -16.32 20.61 -18.29
C SER A 53 -15.76 20.47 -19.71
N GLY A 54 -15.62 19.25 -20.22
CA GLY A 54 -15.04 18.97 -21.55
C GLY A 54 -13.53 19.23 -21.64
N LYS A 55 -12.86 19.47 -20.51
CA LYS A 55 -11.41 19.71 -20.45
C LYS A 55 -10.60 18.42 -20.40
N TYR A 56 -11.23 17.32 -20.01
CA TYR A 56 -10.58 16.02 -19.96
C TYR A 56 -10.16 15.56 -21.36
N ARG A 57 -8.89 15.16 -21.48
CA ARG A 57 -8.33 14.54 -22.68
C ARG A 57 -7.88 13.13 -22.31
N ALA A 58 -8.54 12.14 -22.88
CA ALA A 58 -8.14 10.76 -22.71
C ALA A 58 -6.81 10.50 -23.45
N ASP A 59 -5.92 9.74 -22.82
CA ASP A 59 -4.70 9.27 -23.48
C ASP A 59 -5.04 8.10 -24.41
N VAL A 60 -4.55 8.16 -25.65
CA VAL A 60 -4.72 7.10 -26.64
C VAL A 60 -4.12 5.78 -26.13
N HIS A 61 -3.02 5.84 -25.38
CA HIS A 61 -2.41 4.64 -24.80
C HIS A 61 -3.33 3.97 -23.77
N ASP A 62 -3.98 4.77 -22.91
CA ASP A 62 -4.93 4.27 -21.92
C ASP A 62 -6.15 3.63 -22.59
N ILE A 63 -6.65 4.26 -23.66
CA ILE A 63 -7.75 3.69 -24.47
C ILE A 63 -7.33 2.35 -25.07
N ALA A 64 -6.14 2.27 -25.68
CA ALA A 64 -5.63 1.04 -26.27
C ALA A 64 -5.46 -0.07 -25.23
N ARG A 65 -4.98 0.26 -24.03
CA ARG A 65 -4.87 -0.68 -22.91
C ARG A 65 -6.24 -1.19 -22.47
N LEU A 66 -7.21 -0.30 -22.29
CA LEU A 66 -8.58 -0.67 -21.91
C LEU A 66 -9.21 -1.61 -22.94
N LEU A 67 -9.09 -1.28 -24.23
CA LEU A 67 -9.61 -2.13 -25.31
C LEU A 67 -8.93 -3.49 -25.33
N THR A 68 -7.60 -3.54 -25.19
CA THR A 68 -6.85 -4.80 -25.12
C THR A 68 -7.33 -5.66 -23.95
N SER A 69 -7.47 -5.08 -22.76
CA SER A 69 -7.93 -5.80 -21.56
C SER A 69 -9.37 -6.31 -21.68
N ALA A 70 -10.23 -5.60 -22.43
CA ALA A 70 -11.61 -6.02 -22.67
C ALA A 70 -11.71 -7.14 -23.72
N MET A 71 -10.75 -7.23 -24.65
CA MET A 71 -10.72 -8.25 -25.71
C MET A 71 -10.07 -9.55 -25.26
N ASP A 72 -9.12 -9.50 -24.31
CA ASP A 72 -8.49 -10.69 -23.74
C ASP A 72 -8.47 -10.62 -22.20
N PRO A 73 -9.46 -11.22 -21.53
CA PRO A 73 -9.53 -11.24 -20.06
C PRO A 73 -8.47 -12.15 -19.41
N THR A 74 -7.60 -12.80 -20.20
CA THR A 74 -6.54 -13.70 -19.69
C THR A 74 -5.13 -13.09 -19.74
N LEU A 75 -4.99 -11.84 -20.21
CA LEU A 75 -3.74 -11.05 -20.19
C LEU A 75 -3.60 -10.15 -18.95
#